data_AF-H1VND2-F1
#
_entry.id   AF-H1VND2-F1
#
_cell.length_a   1.000
_cell.length_b   1.000
_cell.length_c   1.000
_cell.angle_alpha   90.00
_cell.angle_beta   90.00
_cell.angle_gamma   90.00
#
_symmetry.space_group_name_H-M   'P 1'
#
loop_
_entity.id
_entity.type
_entity.pdbx_description
1 polymer ?
#
loop_
_entity_poly.entity_id
_entity_poly.type
_entity_poly.pdbx_seq_one_letter_code
_entity_poly.pdbx_strand_id
1 'polypeptide(L)'
;MDWLGYAKIDFTHAPSPVSLSENDGNQTDLLKVCEKITPPCRMNPLLFNGHLQTMWTATKQHGPPVYYRRKVFHAEDKAFDGTFAVDFVTEPFKDVDSTLPPRTKYFEDQDFETLPSDDDRPQLIVLHGLSGGSHEIYLRHAIAPLIDSGKWEVCVVNSRGCANSKFTSGILYNARATWDFRQTIKWLRKKFPNRPLFGLGFSLGANMLTNACSYQEGVNCELTAAIACSNPFNLEVANKALKRNFLGREVYQRVMGSHMKQLIADHKEEVQKHTNLDLERIQNLTYLWEFDREVQCISWGYPTESAYYRDASSCDAVLAIRIPFLALHATDDPIAVNEAIPYEEFEKNPYTVLCTTSLGGHLCWFEPGGGRWHAKPVQVANFFNHMAFNVDHSQLPPKTTSAPPTNGKSEFHFNPVRRKMEIKAGSD
;
A
#
# COMPACT_ATOMS: atom_id res chain seq x y z
N MET A 1 13.97 -6.85 26.06
CA MET A 1 15.11 -5.90 26.04
C MET A 1 15.71 -6.03 24.66
N ASP A 2 15.44 -5.06 23.77
CA ASP A 2 15.93 -5.06 22.40
C ASP A 2 17.42 -4.70 22.41
N TRP A 3 18.24 -5.69 22.76
CA TRP A 3 19.68 -5.53 22.92
C TRP A 3 20.38 -6.04 21.66
N LEU A 4 21.32 -5.26 21.12
CA LEU A 4 22.15 -5.62 19.96
C LEU A 4 21.39 -5.90 18.64
N GLY A 5 20.28 -5.20 18.38
CA GLY A 5 19.58 -5.25 17.10
C GLY A 5 18.57 -6.40 16.93
N TYR A 6 18.29 -7.17 17.98
CA TYR A 6 17.20 -8.15 17.97
C TYR A 6 15.86 -7.43 18.17
N ALA A 7 15.01 -7.43 17.13
CA ALA A 7 13.63 -6.97 17.28
C ALA A 7 12.78 -8.10 17.87
N LYS A 8 12.02 -7.81 18.91
CA LYS A 8 10.82 -8.56 19.25
C LYS A 8 9.80 -8.48 18.10
N ILE A 9 9.20 -9.62 17.77
CA ILE A 9 8.11 -9.76 16.79
C ILE A 9 6.88 -10.20 17.56
N ASP A 10 5.77 -9.52 17.35
CA ASP A 10 4.47 -9.85 17.93
C ASP A 10 3.42 -9.94 16.81
N PHE A 11 2.45 -10.84 16.97
CA PHE A 11 1.33 -11.01 16.05
C PHE A 11 0.02 -10.65 16.74
N THR A 12 -0.76 -9.77 16.13
CA THR A 12 -2.14 -9.47 16.54
C THR A 12 -3.10 -10.04 15.50
N HIS A 13 -4.07 -10.81 15.95
CA HIS A 13 -5.00 -11.55 15.09
C HIS A 13 -6.29 -11.87 15.85
N ALA A 14 -7.35 -12.25 15.12
CA ALA A 14 -8.57 -12.72 15.76
C ALA A 14 -8.37 -14.07 16.48
N PRO A 15 -9.13 -14.38 17.55
CA PRO A 15 -9.01 -15.64 18.29
C PRO A 15 -9.14 -16.91 17.43
N SER A 16 -9.81 -16.79 16.28
CA SER A 16 -9.94 -17.87 15.31
C SER A 16 -9.60 -17.32 13.91
N PRO A 17 -8.31 -17.33 13.52
CA PRO A 17 -7.91 -16.92 12.18
C PRO A 17 -8.54 -17.79 11.10
N VAL A 18 -8.63 -17.26 9.88
CA VAL A 18 -9.18 -18.00 8.74
C VAL A 18 -8.34 -19.25 8.45
N SER A 19 -9.03 -20.38 8.27
CA SER A 19 -8.41 -21.63 7.83
C SER A 19 -8.11 -21.59 6.34
N LEU A 20 -6.94 -22.09 5.97
CA LEU A 20 -6.47 -22.18 4.60
C LEU A 20 -6.25 -23.67 4.28
N SER A 21 -6.88 -24.15 3.20
CA SER A 21 -6.60 -25.48 2.66
C SER A 21 -5.34 -25.43 1.80
N GLU A 22 -4.40 -26.32 2.07
CA GLU A 22 -3.20 -26.50 1.23
C GLU A 22 -3.46 -27.52 0.11
N ASN A 23 -2.69 -27.43 -0.97
CA ASN A 23 -2.81 -28.29 -2.15
C ASN A 23 -2.53 -29.78 -1.86
N ASP A 24 -1.88 -30.10 -0.74
CA ASP A 24 -1.61 -31.47 -0.27
C ASP A 24 -2.76 -32.05 0.59
N GLY A 25 -3.83 -31.28 0.80
CA GLY A 25 -4.98 -31.65 1.61
C GLY A 25 -4.83 -31.33 3.11
N ASN A 26 -3.70 -30.76 3.54
CA ASN A 26 -3.55 -30.27 4.91
C ASN A 26 -4.34 -28.97 5.12
N GLN A 27 -4.81 -28.77 6.35
CA GLN A 27 -5.36 -27.49 6.77
C GLN A 27 -4.38 -26.74 7.65
N THR A 28 -4.12 -25.49 7.29
CA THR A 28 -3.37 -24.53 8.08
C THR A 28 -4.26 -23.34 8.44
N ASP A 29 -3.77 -22.43 9.27
CA ASP A 29 -4.44 -21.16 9.53
C ASP A 29 -3.52 -20.01 9.14
N LEU A 30 -4.12 -18.84 8.86
CA LEU A 30 -3.39 -17.67 8.40
C LEU A 30 -2.27 -17.26 9.37
N LEU A 31 -2.49 -17.40 10.68
CA LEU A 31 -1.49 -17.07 11.69
C LEU A 31 -0.27 -18.00 11.59
N LYS A 32 -0.46 -19.32 11.55
CA LYS A 32 0.62 -20.31 11.41
C LYS A 32 1.42 -20.08 10.14
N VAL A 33 0.76 -19.72 9.05
CA VAL A 33 1.43 -19.31 7.80
C VAL A 33 2.33 -18.11 8.08
N CYS A 34 1.79 -17.04 8.68
CA CYS A 34 2.54 -15.85 9.03
C CYS A 34 3.71 -16.12 10.00
N GLU A 35 3.53 -16.95 11.02
CA GLU A 35 4.59 -17.31 11.97
C GLU A 35 5.71 -18.12 11.29
N LYS A 36 5.34 -19.12 10.49
CA LYS A 36 6.29 -20.00 9.79
C LYS A 36 7.17 -19.24 8.80
N ILE A 37 6.59 -18.26 8.10
CA ILE A 37 7.34 -17.46 7.12
C ILE A 37 8.08 -16.30 7.76
N THR A 38 7.79 -15.90 9.01
CA THR A 38 8.43 -14.71 9.59
C THR A 38 9.78 -15.10 10.23
N PRO A 39 10.92 -14.71 9.65
CA PRO A 39 12.21 -15.01 10.26
C PRO A 39 12.49 -14.13 11.48
N PRO A 40 13.47 -14.50 12.31
CA PRO A 40 13.99 -13.61 13.33
C PRO A 40 14.43 -12.25 12.74
N CYS A 41 14.02 -11.15 13.34
CA CYS A 41 14.37 -9.81 12.89
C CYS A 41 15.68 -9.35 13.55
N ARG A 42 16.77 -9.31 12.76
CA ARG A 42 18.10 -8.86 13.20
C ARG A 42 18.52 -7.60 12.46
N MET A 43 18.30 -6.46 13.08
CA MET A 43 18.65 -5.16 12.50
C MET A 43 20.09 -4.76 12.75
N ASN A 44 20.54 -3.79 11.96
CA ASN A 44 21.86 -3.19 12.11
C ASN A 44 21.98 -2.52 13.49
N PRO A 45 22.91 -2.94 14.36
CA PRO A 45 23.09 -2.35 15.69
C PRO A 45 23.43 -0.85 15.69
N LEU A 46 23.95 -0.32 14.58
CA LEU A 46 24.23 1.10 14.42
C LEU A 46 22.96 1.94 14.18
N LEU A 47 21.87 1.30 13.74
CA LEU A 47 20.57 1.92 13.48
C LEU A 47 19.59 1.51 14.61
N PHE A 48 19.93 1.93 15.83
CA PHE A 48 19.31 1.48 17.08
C PHE A 48 17.94 2.13 17.39
N ASN A 49 17.42 2.99 16.52
CA ASN A 49 16.08 3.55 16.66
C ASN A 49 15.44 3.83 15.30
N GLY A 50 14.11 3.99 15.29
CA GLY A 50 13.32 4.21 14.09
C GLY A 50 13.65 5.50 13.34
N HIS A 51 14.14 6.53 14.01
CA HIS A 51 14.58 7.77 13.36
C HIS A 51 15.82 7.54 12.51
N LEU A 52 16.85 6.90 13.06
CA LEU A 52 18.11 6.58 12.36
C LEU A 52 17.85 5.63 11.20
N GLN A 53 17.02 4.60 11.41
CA GLN A 53 16.54 3.72 10.35
C GLN A 53 15.92 4.55 9.20
N THR A 54 14.96 5.42 9.52
CA THR A 54 14.25 6.25 8.52
C THR A 54 15.18 7.21 7.78
N MET A 55 16.08 7.89 8.49
CA MET A 55 17.04 8.81 7.88
C MET A 55 18.07 8.09 7.01
N TRP A 56 18.45 6.85 7.34
CA TRP A 56 19.40 6.06 6.54
C TRP A 56 18.86 5.70 5.15
N THR A 57 17.53 5.62 4.98
CA THR A 57 16.94 5.44 3.64
C THR A 57 17.29 6.58 2.69
N ALA A 58 17.46 7.81 3.19
CA ALA A 58 17.83 8.96 2.36
C ALA A 58 19.30 8.93 1.88
N THR A 59 20.17 8.10 2.49
CA THR A 59 21.63 8.14 2.23
C THR A 59 22.10 7.06 1.26
N LYS A 60 21.34 5.97 1.05
CA LYS A 60 21.71 4.88 0.11
C LYS A 60 20.90 4.95 -1.18
N GLN A 61 21.58 5.22 -2.29
CA GLN A 61 20.98 5.32 -3.63
C GLN A 61 20.98 4.03 -4.46
N HIS A 62 21.52 2.91 -3.95
CA HIS A 62 21.66 1.67 -4.74
C HIS A 62 20.66 0.61 -4.26
N GLY A 63 19.64 0.35 -5.08
CA GLY A 63 18.71 -0.78 -4.95
C GLY A 63 18.91 -1.81 -6.07
N PRO A 64 18.23 -2.97 -6.00
CA PRO A 64 18.35 -4.00 -7.05
C PRO A 64 17.86 -3.46 -8.40
N PRO A 65 18.51 -3.88 -9.50
CA PRO A 65 18.16 -3.44 -10.84
C PRO A 65 16.83 -4.04 -11.28
N VAL A 66 15.77 -3.24 -11.34
CA VAL A 66 14.48 -3.63 -11.92
C VAL A 66 14.16 -2.75 -13.12
N TYR A 67 13.70 -3.37 -14.21
CA TYR A 67 13.37 -2.72 -15.47
C TYR A 67 11.87 -2.74 -15.70
N TYR A 68 11.33 -1.64 -16.23
CA TYR A 68 9.90 -1.44 -16.39
C TYR A 68 9.53 -0.99 -17.80
N ARG A 69 8.37 -1.45 -18.26
CA ARG A 69 7.63 -0.88 -19.39
C ARG A 69 6.37 -0.19 -18.87
N ARG A 70 6.20 1.09 -19.22
CA ARG A 70 5.09 1.93 -18.79
C ARG A 70 3.95 1.88 -19.78
N LYS A 71 2.74 1.60 -19.30
CA LYS A 71 1.48 1.86 -20.01
C LYS A 71 0.71 2.96 -19.31
N VAL A 72 0.19 3.90 -20.09
CA VAL A 72 -0.72 4.94 -19.61
C VAL A 72 -2.15 4.47 -19.87
N PHE A 73 -2.96 4.50 -18.82
CA PHE A 73 -4.38 4.17 -18.86
C PHE A 73 -5.21 5.45 -18.74
N HIS A 74 -6.34 5.48 -19.44
CA HIS A 74 -7.37 6.51 -19.24
C HIS A 74 -8.31 6.06 -18.13
N ALA A 75 -8.62 6.95 -17.20
CA ALA A 75 -9.55 6.69 -16.13
C ALA A 75 -10.96 6.46 -16.71
N GLU A 76 -11.62 5.38 -16.29
CA GLU A 76 -12.98 5.05 -16.76
C GLU A 76 -14.07 5.83 -16.01
N ASP A 77 -13.77 6.26 -14.77
CA ASP A 77 -14.72 6.97 -13.95
C ASP A 77 -14.79 8.45 -14.36
N LYS A 78 -15.97 8.89 -14.81
CA LYS A 78 -16.21 10.28 -15.22
C LYS A 78 -16.00 11.28 -14.08
N ALA A 79 -16.15 10.86 -12.83
CA ALA A 79 -15.89 11.71 -11.67
C ALA A 79 -14.39 11.94 -11.43
N PHE A 80 -13.55 11.03 -11.91
CA PHE A 80 -12.09 11.05 -11.75
C PHE A 80 -11.40 10.95 -13.11
N ASP A 81 -11.84 11.74 -14.09
CA ASP A 81 -11.26 11.78 -15.43
C ASP A 81 -9.75 12.05 -15.39
N GLY A 82 -9.00 11.67 -16.42
CA GLY A 82 -7.56 11.80 -16.52
C GLY A 82 -6.84 10.51 -16.90
N THR A 83 -5.53 10.49 -16.67
CA THR A 83 -4.67 9.35 -16.97
C THR A 83 -3.82 8.96 -15.78
N PHE A 84 -3.56 7.67 -15.64
CA PHE A 84 -2.61 7.13 -14.67
C PHE A 84 -1.64 6.16 -15.37
N ALA A 85 -0.45 5.98 -14.80
CA ALA A 85 0.60 5.16 -15.38
C ALA A 85 0.79 3.87 -14.58
N VAL A 86 0.93 2.74 -15.28
CA VAL A 86 1.26 1.45 -14.69
C VAL A 86 2.56 0.95 -15.31
N ASP A 87 3.53 0.66 -14.46
CA ASP A 87 4.86 0.17 -14.84
C ASP A 87 4.91 -1.34 -14.65
N PHE A 88 4.99 -2.08 -15.75
CA PHE A 88 5.08 -3.53 -15.77
C PHE A 88 6.55 -3.95 -15.80
N VAL A 89 6.93 -4.90 -14.95
CA VAL A 89 8.29 -5.44 -14.96
C VAL A 89 8.58 -6.13 -16.28
N THR A 90 9.78 -5.92 -16.81
CA THR A 90 10.23 -6.49 -18.10
C THR A 90 11.67 -6.96 -18.01
N GLU A 91 12.09 -7.74 -19.01
CA GLU A 91 13.49 -8.06 -19.25
C GLU A 91 14.37 -6.80 -19.39
N PRO A 92 15.65 -6.87 -18.97
CA PRO A 92 16.58 -5.77 -19.07
C PRO A 92 16.74 -5.23 -20.49
N PHE A 93 16.78 -3.90 -20.61
CA PHE A 93 17.05 -3.21 -21.88
C PHE A 93 18.14 -2.14 -21.69
N LYS A 94 18.77 -1.73 -22.80
CA LYS A 94 19.87 -0.75 -22.80
C LYS A 94 19.40 0.68 -23.06
N ASP A 95 18.22 0.85 -23.64
CA ASP A 95 17.69 2.17 -24.00
C ASP A 95 17.40 3.01 -22.75
N VAL A 96 17.64 4.31 -22.85
CA VAL A 96 17.39 5.26 -21.77
C VAL A 96 16.46 6.34 -22.30
N ASP A 97 15.30 6.47 -21.69
CA ASP A 97 14.38 7.57 -21.93
C ASP A 97 14.56 8.63 -20.83
N SER A 98 15.02 9.82 -21.22
CA SER A 98 15.26 10.93 -20.29
C SER A 98 13.99 11.53 -19.69
N THR A 99 12.81 11.23 -20.27
CA THR A 99 11.51 11.72 -19.78
C THR A 99 10.92 10.83 -18.69
N LEU A 100 11.49 9.64 -18.49
CA LEU A 100 10.99 8.63 -17.56
C LEU A 100 12.00 8.36 -16.42
N PRO A 101 11.54 7.75 -15.31
CA PRO A 101 12.45 7.30 -14.27
C PRO A 101 13.48 6.29 -14.80
N PRO A 102 14.66 6.19 -14.19
CA PRO A 102 15.70 5.27 -14.63
C PRO A 102 15.20 3.83 -14.80
N ARG A 103 15.59 3.18 -15.90
CA ARG A 103 15.21 1.80 -16.28
C ARG A 103 13.72 1.64 -16.63
N THR A 104 13.10 2.69 -17.15
CA THR A 104 11.70 2.69 -17.59
C THR A 104 11.62 3.14 -19.05
N LYS A 105 10.81 2.45 -19.86
CA LYS A 105 10.44 2.88 -21.22
C LYS A 105 8.95 2.72 -21.44
N TYR A 106 8.34 3.38 -22.42
CA TYR A 106 6.94 3.12 -22.77
C TYR A 106 6.76 1.76 -23.46
N PHE A 107 5.57 1.18 -23.35
CA PHE A 107 5.15 0.10 -24.25
C PHE A 107 4.99 0.65 -25.66
N GLU A 108 5.47 -0.10 -26.65
CA GLU A 108 5.04 0.06 -28.03
C GLU A 108 3.64 -0.53 -28.18
N ASP A 109 2.77 0.04 -29.03
CA ASP A 109 1.36 -0.35 -29.08
C ASP A 109 1.18 -1.84 -29.45
N GLN A 110 2.04 -2.39 -30.30
CA GLN A 110 2.05 -3.82 -30.64
C GLN A 110 2.51 -4.72 -29.48
N ASP A 111 3.48 -4.27 -28.66
CA ASP A 111 4.02 -5.03 -27.53
C ASP A 111 2.98 -5.22 -26.41
N PHE A 112 2.09 -4.24 -26.22
CA PHE A 112 1.09 -4.30 -25.15
C PHE A 112 -0.08 -5.23 -25.49
N GLU A 113 -0.49 -5.27 -26.75
CA GLU A 113 -1.57 -6.17 -27.20
C GLU A 113 -1.14 -7.63 -27.18
N THR A 114 0.13 -7.87 -27.50
CA THR A 114 0.75 -9.20 -27.60
C THR A 114 1.49 -9.65 -26.34
N LEU A 115 1.24 -9.00 -25.19
CA LEU A 115 1.83 -9.38 -23.90
C LEU A 115 1.82 -10.91 -23.72
N PRO A 116 2.97 -11.58 -23.81
CA PRO A 116 3.04 -13.02 -23.65
C PRO A 116 2.66 -13.32 -22.20
N SER A 117 1.67 -14.16 -22.00
CA SER A 117 1.26 -14.45 -20.63
C SER A 117 0.59 -15.81 -20.53
N ASP A 118 1.26 -16.64 -19.74
CA ASP A 118 0.67 -17.79 -19.08
C ASP A 118 -0.40 -17.27 -18.11
N ASP A 119 -1.68 -17.46 -18.44
CA ASP A 119 -2.82 -16.92 -17.68
C ASP A 119 -2.75 -17.34 -16.21
N ASP A 120 -2.15 -18.50 -15.92
CA ASP A 120 -2.05 -19.06 -14.58
C ASP A 120 -0.92 -18.45 -13.73
N ARG A 121 -0.01 -17.64 -14.32
CA ARG A 121 1.13 -17.04 -13.62
C ARG A 121 0.67 -15.93 -12.64
N PRO A 122 0.97 -15.99 -11.33
CA PRO A 122 0.47 -15.01 -10.37
C PRO A 122 0.97 -13.58 -10.65
N GLN A 123 0.08 -12.61 -10.52
CA GLN A 123 0.38 -11.19 -10.70
C GLN A 123 0.41 -10.46 -9.37
N LEU A 124 1.53 -9.80 -9.09
CA LEU A 124 1.64 -8.82 -8.02
C LEU A 124 1.37 -7.40 -8.55
N ILE A 125 0.50 -6.67 -7.87
CA ILE A 125 0.17 -5.27 -8.14
C ILE A 125 0.64 -4.44 -6.94
N VAL A 126 1.52 -3.47 -7.19
CA VAL A 126 2.21 -2.73 -6.14
C VAL A 126 1.82 -1.26 -6.11
N LEU A 127 1.58 -0.72 -4.91
CA LEU A 127 1.34 0.69 -4.64
C LEU A 127 2.50 1.30 -3.85
N HIS A 128 3.04 2.39 -4.37
CA HIS A 128 4.15 3.14 -3.76
C HIS A 128 3.67 4.10 -2.65
N GLY A 129 4.61 4.61 -1.86
CA GLY A 129 4.36 5.62 -0.82
C GLY A 129 4.18 7.04 -1.36
N LEU A 130 4.13 8.03 -0.46
CA LEU A 130 3.94 9.44 -0.82
C LEU A 130 5.01 9.94 -1.81
N SER A 131 4.56 10.52 -2.92
CA SER A 131 5.36 11.15 -3.99
C SER A 131 6.38 10.24 -4.71
N GLY A 132 6.30 8.92 -4.49
CA GLY A 132 7.26 7.96 -5.03
C GLY A 132 6.91 7.40 -6.41
N GLY A 133 7.22 6.13 -6.63
CA GLY A 133 6.91 5.41 -7.87
C GLY A 133 7.55 4.03 -7.94
N SER A 134 7.53 3.43 -9.14
CA SER A 134 8.26 2.18 -9.45
C SER A 134 9.77 2.26 -9.22
N HIS A 135 10.33 3.47 -9.16
CA HIS A 135 11.76 3.69 -8.96
C HIS A 135 12.22 3.57 -7.49
N GLU A 136 11.28 3.44 -6.56
CA GLU A 136 11.55 3.42 -5.14
C GLU A 136 12.39 2.22 -4.70
N ILE A 137 13.41 2.48 -3.89
CA ILE A 137 14.40 1.47 -3.51
C ILE A 137 13.78 0.40 -2.60
N TYR A 138 12.96 0.80 -1.61
CA TYR A 138 12.28 -0.14 -0.72
C TYR A 138 11.34 -1.07 -1.51
N LEU A 139 10.68 -0.53 -2.54
CA LEU A 139 9.76 -1.26 -3.40
C LEU A 139 10.52 -2.29 -4.23
N ARG A 140 11.59 -1.86 -4.90
CA ARG A 140 12.44 -2.72 -5.73
C ARG A 140 13.06 -3.87 -4.92
N HIS A 141 13.51 -3.58 -3.71
CA HIS A 141 14.00 -4.62 -2.80
C HIS A 141 12.93 -5.68 -2.50
N ALA A 142 11.68 -5.29 -2.26
CA ALA A 142 10.61 -6.23 -1.91
C ALA A 142 10.18 -7.12 -3.08
N ILE A 143 10.21 -6.59 -4.32
CA ILE A 143 9.77 -7.34 -5.51
C ILE A 143 10.89 -8.12 -6.19
N ALA A 144 12.16 -7.73 -6.03
CA ALA A 144 13.28 -8.39 -6.70
C ALA A 144 13.31 -9.92 -6.49
N PRO A 145 13.13 -10.47 -5.27
CA PRO A 145 13.10 -11.92 -5.08
C PRO A 145 11.97 -12.64 -5.82
N LEU A 146 10.83 -11.97 -6.02
CA LEU A 146 9.70 -12.53 -6.77
C LEU A 146 9.99 -12.53 -8.28
N ILE A 147 10.60 -11.47 -8.78
CA ILE A 147 11.02 -11.35 -10.18
C ILE A 147 12.12 -12.38 -10.49
N ASP A 148 13.14 -12.48 -9.64
CA ASP A 148 14.28 -13.40 -9.80
C ASP A 148 13.84 -14.87 -9.79
N SER A 149 12.69 -15.19 -9.19
CA SER A 149 12.12 -16.54 -9.23
C SER A 149 11.61 -16.96 -10.62
N GLY A 150 11.34 -16.00 -11.51
CA GLY A 150 10.74 -16.21 -12.83
C GLY A 150 9.25 -16.62 -12.82
N LYS A 151 8.66 -16.82 -11.62
CA LYS A 151 7.29 -17.35 -11.46
C LYS A 151 6.23 -16.27 -11.28
N TRP A 152 6.60 -14.99 -11.25
CA TRP A 152 5.68 -13.88 -10.96
C TRP A 152 5.69 -12.84 -12.06
N GLU A 153 4.50 -12.31 -12.34
CA GLU A 153 4.35 -11.02 -13.00
C GLU A 153 4.27 -9.93 -11.94
N VAL A 154 4.87 -8.77 -12.20
CA VAL A 154 4.81 -7.64 -11.28
C VAL A 154 4.50 -6.36 -12.05
N CYS A 155 3.55 -5.58 -11.53
CA CYS A 155 3.28 -4.23 -12.01
C CYS A 155 3.15 -3.26 -10.85
N VAL A 156 3.53 -2.01 -11.10
CA VAL A 156 3.46 -0.91 -10.12
C VAL A 156 2.50 0.14 -10.65
N VAL A 157 1.45 0.44 -9.89
CA VAL A 157 0.53 1.54 -10.22
C VAL A 157 1.13 2.83 -9.71
N ASN A 158 1.55 3.70 -10.62
CA ASN A 158 2.03 5.03 -10.27
C ASN A 158 0.84 5.98 -10.12
N SER A 159 0.80 6.64 -8.98
CA SER A 159 -0.20 7.65 -8.68
C SER A 159 -0.08 8.84 -9.64
N ARG A 160 -1.19 9.54 -9.89
CA ARG A 160 -1.24 10.64 -10.87
C ARG A 160 -0.23 11.75 -10.54
N GLY A 161 0.61 12.10 -11.51
CA GLY A 161 1.70 13.07 -11.37
C GLY A 161 3.01 12.47 -10.82
N CYS A 162 2.99 11.25 -10.28
CA CYS A 162 4.17 10.61 -9.73
C CYS A 162 4.99 9.87 -10.80
N ALA A 163 6.25 9.56 -10.47
CA ALA A 163 7.16 8.82 -11.33
C ALA A 163 7.30 9.41 -12.76
N ASN A 164 7.28 10.74 -12.90
CA ASN A 164 7.31 11.47 -14.19
C ASN A 164 6.11 11.14 -15.10
N SER A 165 4.98 10.71 -14.54
CA SER A 165 3.72 10.61 -15.29
C SER A 165 3.06 11.98 -15.39
N LYS A 166 2.53 12.33 -16.56
CA LYS A 166 1.87 13.62 -16.75
C LYS A 166 0.58 13.72 -15.93
N PHE A 167 0.37 14.90 -15.36
CA PHE A 167 -0.89 15.30 -14.76
C PHE A 167 -1.84 15.75 -15.88
N THR A 168 -2.99 15.08 -16.04
CA THR A 168 -3.92 15.31 -17.18
C THR A 168 -5.34 15.66 -16.74
N SER A 169 -5.56 15.87 -15.44
CA SER A 169 -6.88 16.12 -14.84
C SER A 169 -6.75 17.08 -13.68
N GLY A 170 -7.84 17.66 -13.19
CA GLY A 170 -7.79 18.57 -12.03
C GLY A 170 -7.62 17.89 -10.66
N ILE A 171 -7.48 16.55 -10.64
CA ILE A 171 -7.55 15.75 -9.42
C ILE A 171 -6.21 15.06 -9.19
N LEU A 172 -5.50 15.49 -8.14
CA LEU A 172 -4.32 14.82 -7.63
C LEU A 172 -4.70 13.59 -6.80
N TYR A 173 -3.78 12.63 -6.72
CA TYR A 173 -3.95 11.49 -5.84
C TYR A 173 -3.86 11.91 -4.36
N ASN A 174 -4.50 11.12 -3.49
CA ASN A 174 -4.48 11.28 -2.05
C ASN A 174 -4.61 9.91 -1.37
N ALA A 175 -4.65 9.86 -0.04
CA ALA A 175 -4.73 8.59 0.70
C ALA A 175 -6.03 7.78 0.45
N ARG A 176 -7.08 8.42 -0.10
CA ARG A 176 -8.37 7.83 -0.45
C ARG A 176 -8.41 7.34 -1.91
N ALA A 177 -7.34 7.55 -2.67
CA ALA A 177 -7.29 7.40 -4.12
C ALA A 177 -7.25 5.95 -4.65
N THR A 178 -8.33 5.21 -4.38
CA THR A 178 -8.38 3.76 -4.68
C THR A 178 -8.80 3.41 -6.11
N TRP A 179 -9.34 4.35 -6.89
CA TRP A 179 -9.99 4.02 -8.17
C TRP A 179 -8.99 3.57 -9.26
N ASP A 180 -7.84 4.22 -9.41
CA ASP A 180 -6.84 3.85 -10.44
C ASP A 180 -6.29 2.44 -10.19
N PHE A 181 -6.05 2.10 -8.92
CA PHE A 181 -5.67 0.75 -8.51
C PHE A 181 -6.77 -0.28 -8.81
N ARG A 182 -8.02 0.05 -8.49
CA ARG A 182 -9.17 -0.84 -8.74
C ARG A 182 -9.46 -1.01 -10.23
N GLN A 183 -9.27 0.03 -11.03
CA GLN A 183 -9.36 -0.07 -12.49
C GLN A 183 -8.26 -0.97 -13.04
N THR A 184 -7.04 -0.87 -12.51
CA THR A 184 -5.93 -1.77 -12.85
C THR A 184 -6.28 -3.23 -12.58
N ILE A 185 -6.85 -3.53 -11.40
CA ILE A 185 -7.31 -4.88 -11.03
C ILE A 185 -8.36 -5.40 -12.04
N LYS A 186 -9.39 -4.59 -12.34
CA LYS A 186 -10.43 -4.97 -13.30
C LYS A 186 -9.88 -5.23 -14.69
N TRP A 187 -8.94 -4.39 -15.15
CA TRP A 187 -8.29 -4.57 -16.43
C TRP A 187 -7.48 -5.89 -16.46
N LEU A 188 -6.70 -6.16 -15.40
CA LEU A 188 -5.94 -7.41 -15.27
C LEU A 188 -6.86 -8.63 -15.26
N ARG A 189 -7.95 -8.61 -14.50
CA ARG A 189 -8.93 -9.71 -14.46
C ARG A 189 -9.60 -9.94 -15.81
N LYS A 190 -9.89 -8.88 -16.56
CA LYS A 190 -10.46 -8.99 -17.92
C LYS A 190 -9.46 -9.54 -18.93
N LYS A 191 -8.19 -9.14 -18.84
CA LYS A 191 -7.13 -9.57 -19.74
C LYS A 191 -6.64 -11.00 -19.42
N PHE A 192 -6.61 -11.35 -18.14
CA PHE A 192 -6.12 -12.62 -17.58
C PHE A 192 -7.14 -13.21 -16.59
N PRO A 193 -8.17 -13.93 -17.09
CA PRO A 193 -9.28 -14.40 -16.26
C PRO A 193 -8.87 -15.38 -15.16
N ASN A 194 -7.93 -16.29 -15.42
CA ASN A 194 -7.54 -17.33 -14.46
C ASN A 194 -6.42 -16.89 -13.51
N ARG A 195 -5.78 -15.74 -13.79
CA ARG A 195 -4.65 -15.25 -13.03
C ARG A 195 -4.95 -14.96 -11.55
N PRO A 196 -4.20 -15.53 -10.60
CA PRO A 196 -4.23 -15.08 -9.21
C PRO A 196 -3.66 -13.66 -9.08
N LEU A 197 -4.39 -12.75 -8.42
CA LEU A 197 -3.99 -11.35 -8.28
C LEU A 197 -3.62 -11.04 -6.82
N PHE A 198 -2.47 -10.42 -6.59
CA PHE A 198 -1.95 -10.09 -5.27
C PHE A 198 -1.69 -8.59 -5.13
N GLY A 199 -1.92 -8.04 -3.94
CA GLY A 199 -1.72 -6.63 -3.66
C GLY A 199 -0.56 -6.38 -2.69
N LEU A 200 0.33 -5.44 -2.99
CA LEU A 200 1.37 -4.98 -2.06
C LEU A 200 1.36 -3.45 -1.98
N GLY A 201 1.30 -2.91 -0.77
CA GLY A 201 1.27 -1.46 -0.57
C GLY A 201 2.30 -1.02 0.47
N PHE A 202 2.90 0.14 0.25
CA PHE A 202 3.85 0.75 1.17
C PHE A 202 3.38 2.12 1.63
N SER A 203 3.42 2.39 2.94
CA SER A 203 3.06 3.69 3.53
C SER A 203 1.69 4.17 3.02
N LEU A 204 1.60 5.33 2.37
CA LEU A 204 0.37 5.84 1.77
C LEU A 204 -0.30 4.84 0.80
N GLY A 205 0.49 4.11 0.01
CA GLY A 205 -0.01 3.07 -0.89
C GLY A 205 -0.56 1.86 -0.13
N ALA A 206 -0.06 1.58 1.08
CA ALA A 206 -0.63 0.57 1.98
C ALA A 206 -2.00 1.00 2.50
N ASN A 207 -2.18 2.28 2.82
CA ASN A 207 -3.47 2.84 3.22
C ASN A 207 -4.49 2.74 2.06
N MET A 208 -4.07 3.11 0.85
CA MET A 208 -4.90 2.98 -0.35
C MET A 208 -5.26 1.51 -0.64
N LEU A 209 -4.30 0.59 -0.53
CA LEU A 209 -4.54 -0.85 -0.70
C LEU A 209 -5.56 -1.37 0.32
N THR A 210 -5.39 -1.04 1.60
CA THR A 210 -6.28 -1.46 2.69
C THR A 210 -7.71 -0.98 2.42
N ASN A 211 -7.87 0.29 2.06
CA ASN A 211 -9.17 0.85 1.68
C ASN A 211 -9.74 0.17 0.42
N ALA A 212 -8.92 -0.14 -0.58
CA ALA A 212 -9.36 -0.82 -1.80
C ALA A 212 -9.81 -2.26 -1.53
N CYS A 213 -9.12 -2.99 -0.64
CA CYS A 213 -9.47 -4.34 -0.21
C CYS A 213 -10.80 -4.37 0.57
N SER A 214 -11.13 -3.30 1.28
CA SER A 214 -12.38 -3.17 2.04
C SER A 214 -13.57 -2.68 1.21
N TYR A 215 -13.34 -2.18 -0.01
CA TYR A 215 -14.38 -1.54 -0.81
C TYR A 215 -15.51 -2.52 -1.15
N GLN A 216 -16.77 -2.03 -1.15
CA GLN A 216 -17.96 -2.89 -1.28
C GLN A 216 -17.96 -4.06 -0.28
N GLU A 217 -17.57 -3.78 0.96
CA GLU A 217 -17.53 -4.74 2.08
C GLU A 217 -16.52 -5.89 1.90
N GLY A 218 -15.54 -5.70 1.01
CA GLY A 218 -14.43 -6.64 0.77
C GLY A 218 -14.80 -7.96 0.10
N VAL A 219 -16.09 -8.29 0.02
CA VAL A 219 -16.60 -9.53 -0.60
C VAL A 219 -16.30 -9.58 -2.10
N ASN A 220 -16.31 -8.43 -2.77
CA ASN A 220 -16.02 -8.31 -4.20
C ASN A 220 -14.54 -8.03 -4.49
N CYS A 221 -13.65 -8.13 -3.50
CA CYS A 221 -12.23 -7.91 -3.75
C CYS A 221 -11.69 -9.04 -4.66
N GLU A 222 -11.19 -8.72 -5.85
CA GLU A 222 -10.68 -9.71 -6.80
C GLU A 222 -9.24 -10.18 -6.50
N LEU A 223 -8.64 -9.64 -5.45
CA LEU A 223 -7.34 -10.06 -4.96
C LEU A 223 -7.46 -11.38 -4.18
N THR A 224 -6.44 -12.21 -4.32
CA THR A 224 -6.24 -13.47 -3.61
C THR A 224 -5.69 -13.22 -2.20
N ALA A 225 -4.66 -12.39 -2.09
CA ALA A 225 -4.08 -11.97 -0.82
C ALA A 225 -3.40 -10.60 -0.96
N ALA A 226 -3.18 -9.92 0.16
CA ALA A 226 -2.55 -8.62 0.17
C ALA A 226 -1.59 -8.41 1.36
N ILE A 227 -0.57 -7.58 1.16
CA ILE A 227 0.36 -7.14 2.20
C ILE A 227 0.40 -5.62 2.27
N ALA A 228 0.28 -5.08 3.48
CA ALA A 228 0.41 -3.66 3.77
C ALA A 228 1.63 -3.40 4.66
N CYS A 229 2.58 -2.62 4.18
CA CYS A 229 3.84 -2.31 4.89
C CYS A 229 3.87 -0.87 5.41
N SER A 230 4.15 -0.69 6.70
CA SER A 230 4.17 0.61 7.41
C SER A 230 2.94 1.47 7.12
N ASN A 231 1.74 0.87 7.18
CA ASN A 231 0.50 1.55 6.83
C ASN A 231 0.14 2.61 7.90
N PRO A 232 -0.02 3.90 7.53
CA PRO A 232 -0.60 4.89 8.43
C PRO A 232 -2.12 4.72 8.51
N PHE A 233 -2.59 3.67 9.20
CA PHE A 233 -4.01 3.31 9.29
C PHE A 233 -4.89 4.50 9.74
N ASN A 234 -4.49 5.20 10.81
CA ASN A 234 -5.15 6.42 11.26
C ASN A 234 -4.33 7.66 10.88
N LEU A 235 -4.69 8.29 9.77
CA LEU A 235 -4.01 9.48 9.26
C LEU A 235 -4.16 10.68 10.20
N GLU A 236 -5.28 10.80 10.90
CA GLU A 236 -5.52 11.90 11.83
C GLU A 236 -4.58 11.79 13.05
N VAL A 237 -4.48 10.60 13.64
CA VAL A 237 -3.58 10.32 14.76
C VAL A 237 -2.12 10.44 14.33
N ALA A 238 -1.75 9.87 13.18
CA ALA A 238 -0.40 9.99 12.64
C ALA A 238 0.00 11.46 12.42
N ASN A 239 -0.89 12.28 11.85
CA ASN A 239 -0.62 13.70 11.66
C ASN A 239 -0.49 14.46 13.00
N LYS A 240 -1.35 14.16 13.99
CA LYS A 240 -1.25 14.73 15.34
C LYS A 240 0.06 14.34 16.03
N ALA A 241 0.48 13.10 15.91
CA ALA A 241 1.72 12.61 16.50
C ALA A 241 2.95 13.28 15.84
N LEU A 242 2.95 13.43 14.51
CA LEU A 242 3.97 14.18 13.79
C LEU A 242 4.04 15.65 14.22
N LYS A 243 2.92 16.27 14.58
CA LYS A 243 2.89 17.66 15.10
C LYS A 243 3.39 17.78 16.54
N ARG A 244 3.34 16.70 17.34
CA ARG A 244 3.65 16.71 18.78
C ARG A 244 5.14 16.96 19.05
N ASN A 245 6.02 16.41 18.22
CA ASN A 245 7.47 16.38 18.48
C ASN A 245 8.25 17.22 17.45
N PHE A 246 9.37 17.83 17.86
CA PHE A 246 10.20 18.67 16.99
C PHE A 246 10.68 17.93 15.73
N LEU A 247 11.19 16.69 15.87
CA LEU A 247 11.60 15.85 14.74
C LEU A 247 10.43 15.54 13.79
N GLY A 248 9.26 15.20 14.35
CA GLY A 248 8.00 15.02 13.61
C GLY A 248 7.68 16.21 12.71
N ARG A 249 7.67 17.39 13.33
CA ARG A 249 7.23 18.64 12.73
C ARG A 249 8.25 19.23 11.76
N GLU A 250 9.51 19.30 12.18
CA GLU A 250 10.54 20.08 11.49
C GLU A 250 11.38 19.23 10.53
N VAL A 251 11.36 17.90 10.66
CA VAL A 251 12.04 16.99 9.73
C VAL A 251 11.02 16.32 8.83
N TYR A 252 10.18 15.43 9.37
CA TYR A 252 9.33 14.59 8.52
C TYR A 252 8.25 15.38 7.79
N GLN A 253 7.48 16.20 8.51
CA GLN A 253 6.40 17.01 7.94
C GLN A 253 6.89 18.04 6.92
N ARG A 254 8.09 18.62 7.16
CA ARG A 254 8.74 19.52 6.21
C ARG A 254 9.25 18.82 4.96
N VAL A 255 9.92 17.68 5.11
CA VAL A 255 10.43 16.90 3.97
C VAL A 255 9.27 16.42 3.09
N MET A 256 8.23 15.84 3.70
CA MET A 256 7.03 15.40 2.97
C MET A 256 6.32 16.57 2.30
N GLY A 257 6.14 17.70 3.00
CA GLY A 257 5.53 18.91 2.42
C GLY A 257 6.35 19.46 1.25
N SER A 258 7.68 19.47 1.37
CA SER A 258 8.59 19.93 0.32
C SER A 258 8.53 19.04 -0.93
N HIS A 259 8.46 17.71 -0.76
CA HIS A 259 8.30 16.79 -1.89
C HIS A 259 6.95 16.97 -2.60
N MET A 260 5.86 17.16 -1.84
CA MET A 260 4.54 17.42 -2.44
C MET A 260 4.47 18.78 -3.14
N LYS A 261 5.15 19.80 -2.60
CA LYS A 261 5.32 21.09 -3.27
C LYS A 261 6.13 20.96 -4.56
N GLN A 262 7.21 20.17 -4.54
CA GLN A 262 8.00 19.90 -5.74
C GLN A 262 7.17 19.20 -6.82
N LEU A 263 6.34 18.23 -6.42
CA LEU A 263 5.43 17.53 -7.34
C LEU A 263 4.49 18.50 -8.07
N ILE A 264 3.95 19.51 -7.39
CA ILE A 264 3.14 20.57 -8.02
C ILE A 264 3.99 21.46 -8.93
N ALA A 265 5.19 21.81 -8.50
CA ALA A 265 6.10 22.63 -9.29
C ALA A 265 6.47 21.95 -10.62
N ASP A 266 6.73 20.65 -10.59
CA ASP A 266 7.04 19.84 -11.77
C ASP A 266 5.86 19.76 -12.76
N HIS A 267 4.62 19.93 -12.27
CA HIS A 267 3.39 19.88 -13.06
C HIS A 267 2.68 21.24 -13.15
N LYS A 268 3.41 22.35 -12.96
CA LYS A 268 2.83 23.68 -12.82
C LYS A 268 1.87 24.04 -13.95
N GLU A 269 2.26 23.81 -15.20
CA GLU A 269 1.46 24.15 -16.38
C GLU A 269 0.13 23.40 -16.40
N GLU A 270 0.15 22.09 -16.13
CA GLU A 270 -1.04 21.25 -16.11
C GLU A 270 -1.93 21.58 -14.90
N VAL A 271 -1.33 21.89 -13.75
CA VAL A 271 -2.08 22.33 -12.56
C VAL A 271 -2.81 23.65 -12.84
N GLN A 272 -2.18 24.63 -13.49
CA GLN A 272 -2.84 25.90 -13.88
C GLN A 272 -3.97 25.69 -14.89
N LYS A 273 -3.80 24.72 -15.79
CA LYS A 273 -4.78 24.43 -16.83
C LYS A 273 -6.00 23.70 -16.29
N HIS A 274 -5.81 22.78 -15.35
CA HIS A 274 -6.84 21.85 -14.89
C HIS A 274 -7.40 22.17 -13.50
N THR A 275 -6.81 23.10 -12.76
CA THR A 275 -7.25 23.47 -11.41
C THR A 275 -7.22 24.97 -11.18
N ASN A 276 -8.01 25.44 -10.20
CA ASN A 276 -8.00 26.83 -9.73
C ASN A 276 -7.16 27.00 -8.46
N LEU A 277 -6.11 26.19 -8.30
CA LEU A 277 -5.25 26.23 -7.11
C LEU A 277 -4.37 27.47 -7.10
N ASP A 278 -4.23 28.09 -5.93
CA ASP A 278 -3.35 29.24 -5.73
C ASP A 278 -1.89 28.76 -5.61
N LEU A 279 -1.17 28.83 -6.73
CA LEU A 279 0.22 28.38 -6.79
C LEU A 279 1.17 29.20 -5.92
N GLU A 280 0.89 30.49 -5.68
CA GLU A 280 1.74 31.32 -4.83
C GLU A 280 1.61 30.87 -3.37
N ARG A 281 0.39 30.56 -2.93
CA ARG A 281 0.19 29.94 -1.62
C ARG A 281 0.90 28.60 -1.51
N ILE A 282 0.75 27.73 -2.51
CA ILE A 282 1.39 26.41 -2.52
C ILE A 282 2.91 26.53 -2.43
N GLN A 283 3.50 27.51 -3.11
CA GLN A 283 4.94 27.76 -3.05
C GLN A 283 5.41 28.23 -1.67
N ASN A 284 4.56 28.84 -0.85
CA ASN A 284 4.92 29.30 0.48
C ASN A 284 4.66 28.28 1.60
N LEU A 285 4.11 27.10 1.26
CA LEU A 285 3.86 26.05 2.24
C LEU A 285 5.16 25.43 2.74
N THR A 286 5.16 25.09 4.02
CA THR A 286 6.31 24.48 4.71
C THR A 286 6.00 23.05 5.13
N TYR A 287 4.77 22.75 5.55
CA TYR A 287 4.40 21.48 6.15
C TYR A 287 3.35 20.72 5.34
N LEU A 288 3.36 19.38 5.43
CA LEU A 288 2.43 18.53 4.68
C LEU A 288 0.95 18.82 5.00
N TRP A 289 0.58 19.10 6.26
CA TRP A 289 -0.81 19.44 6.57
C TRP A 289 -1.29 20.75 5.94
N GLU A 290 -0.38 21.68 5.63
CA GLU A 290 -0.72 22.91 4.91
C GLU A 290 -0.96 22.59 3.44
N PHE A 291 -0.15 21.69 2.86
CA PHE A 291 -0.40 21.14 1.53
C PHE A 291 -1.74 20.43 1.44
N ASP A 292 -2.07 19.57 2.41
CA ASP A 292 -3.36 18.89 2.42
C ASP A 292 -4.54 19.86 2.54
N ARG A 293 -4.37 20.97 3.27
CA ARG A 293 -5.39 22.02 3.37
C ARG A 293 -5.56 22.82 2.06
N GLU A 294 -4.47 23.30 1.47
CA GLU A 294 -4.56 24.17 0.29
C GLU A 294 -4.76 23.39 -1.02
N VAL A 295 -4.36 22.13 -1.08
CA VAL A 295 -4.45 21.30 -2.30
C VAL A 295 -5.54 20.25 -2.15
N GLN A 296 -5.39 19.33 -1.19
CA GLN A 296 -6.29 18.18 -1.10
C GLN A 296 -7.72 18.62 -0.75
N CYS A 297 -7.89 19.53 0.21
CA CYS A 297 -9.23 19.97 0.58
C CYS A 297 -9.94 20.72 -0.56
N ILE A 298 -9.22 21.54 -1.33
CA ILE A 298 -9.78 22.29 -2.46
C ILE A 298 -10.11 21.34 -3.62
N SER A 299 -9.17 20.48 -4.02
CA SER A 299 -9.36 19.55 -5.14
C SER A 299 -10.45 18.50 -4.86
N TRP A 300 -10.64 18.10 -3.60
CA TRP A 300 -11.57 17.04 -3.21
C TRP A 300 -12.85 17.54 -2.53
N GLY A 301 -12.98 18.84 -2.30
CA GLY A 301 -14.14 19.43 -1.63
C GLY A 301 -14.24 19.08 -0.13
N TYR A 302 -13.12 18.77 0.54
CA TYR A 302 -13.16 18.57 1.99
C TYR A 302 -13.25 19.94 2.70
N PRO A 303 -14.12 20.07 3.72
CA PRO A 303 -14.28 21.33 4.44
C PRO A 303 -13.10 21.65 5.36
N THR A 304 -12.35 20.63 5.79
CA THR A 304 -11.17 20.77 6.67
C THR A 304 -10.18 19.64 6.38
N GLU A 305 -8.90 19.86 6.67
CA GLU A 305 -7.87 18.82 6.55
C GLU A 305 -8.14 17.64 7.48
N SER A 306 -8.76 17.90 8.63
CA SER A 306 -9.16 16.83 9.56
C SER A 306 -10.30 15.98 9.00
N ALA A 307 -11.23 16.57 8.23
CA ALA A 307 -12.25 15.80 7.52
C ALA A 307 -11.63 14.89 6.46
N TYR A 308 -10.63 15.39 5.72
CA TYR A 308 -9.83 14.58 4.79
C TYR A 308 -9.12 13.43 5.51
N TYR A 309 -8.36 13.70 6.58
CA TYR A 309 -7.63 12.65 7.30
C TYR A 309 -8.56 11.59 7.88
N ARG A 310 -9.71 12.00 8.41
CA ARG A 310 -10.74 11.04 8.82
C ARG A 310 -11.15 10.22 7.62
N ASP A 311 -11.75 10.80 6.58
CA ASP A 311 -12.31 10.03 5.46
C ASP A 311 -11.29 9.07 4.82
N ALA A 312 -10.04 9.51 4.70
CA ALA A 312 -9.00 8.74 4.04
C ALA A 312 -8.32 7.67 4.92
N SER A 313 -8.54 7.67 6.24
CA SER A 313 -7.99 6.65 7.15
C SER A 313 -8.55 5.26 6.87
N SER A 314 -7.72 4.22 7.05
CA SER A 314 -8.05 2.81 6.77
C SER A 314 -8.23 1.93 8.01
N CYS A 315 -8.34 2.51 9.22
CA CYS A 315 -8.61 1.75 10.46
C CYS A 315 -9.85 0.86 10.36
N ASP A 316 -11.00 1.47 10.08
CA ASP A 316 -12.27 0.73 10.00
C ASP A 316 -12.29 -0.23 8.81
N ALA A 317 -11.59 0.12 7.72
CA ALA A 317 -11.48 -0.71 6.52
C ALA A 317 -10.97 -2.12 6.86
N VAL A 318 -10.13 -2.27 7.89
CA VAL A 318 -9.64 -3.58 8.38
C VAL A 318 -10.79 -4.52 8.70
N LEU A 319 -11.90 -4.05 9.30
CA LEU A 319 -13.05 -4.88 9.66
C LEU A 319 -13.81 -5.46 8.45
N ALA A 320 -13.72 -4.80 7.29
CA ALA A 320 -14.38 -5.20 6.05
C ALA A 320 -13.53 -6.10 5.14
N ILE A 321 -12.25 -6.33 5.46
CA ILE A 321 -11.40 -7.18 4.62
C ILE A 321 -11.86 -8.65 4.70
N ARG A 322 -11.96 -9.31 3.54
CA ARG A 322 -12.39 -10.72 3.40
C ARG A 322 -11.41 -11.58 2.59
N ILE A 323 -10.15 -11.15 2.52
CA ILE A 323 -9.05 -11.87 1.88
C ILE A 323 -7.91 -12.01 2.88
N PRO A 324 -7.08 -13.06 2.80
CA PRO A 324 -5.82 -13.14 3.54
C PRO A 324 -5.01 -11.85 3.42
N PHE A 325 -4.85 -11.16 4.54
CA PHE A 325 -4.25 -9.84 4.59
C PHE A 325 -3.21 -9.77 5.71
N LEU A 326 -1.97 -9.45 5.35
CA LEU A 326 -0.86 -9.32 6.28
C LEU A 326 -0.44 -7.84 6.39
N ALA A 327 -0.51 -7.28 7.59
CA ALA A 327 0.06 -5.96 7.87
C ALA A 327 1.43 -6.11 8.53
N LEU A 328 2.44 -5.46 7.97
CA LEU A 328 3.80 -5.40 8.51
C LEU A 328 4.05 -4.00 9.07
N HIS A 329 4.33 -3.90 10.36
CA HIS A 329 4.46 -2.61 11.03
C HIS A 329 5.59 -2.57 12.04
N ALA A 330 6.28 -1.45 12.17
CA ALA A 330 7.29 -1.24 13.20
C ALA A 330 6.70 -0.35 14.30
N THR A 331 6.80 -0.77 15.56
CA THR A 331 6.26 0.01 16.69
C THR A 331 7.07 1.28 16.98
N ASP A 332 8.33 1.34 16.51
CA ASP A 332 9.19 2.52 16.55
C ASP A 332 9.09 3.42 15.30
N ASP A 333 8.10 3.18 14.42
CA ASP A 333 7.89 3.98 13.21
C ASP A 333 7.56 5.45 13.57
N PRO A 334 8.41 6.42 13.18
CA PRO A 334 8.23 7.81 13.56
C PRO A 334 7.16 8.55 12.72
N ILE A 335 6.65 7.93 11.66
CA ILE A 335 5.65 8.51 10.75
C ILE A 335 4.30 7.82 10.97
N ALA A 336 4.26 6.50 10.81
CA ALA A 336 3.07 5.70 11.06
C ALA A 336 3.11 5.17 12.50
N VAL A 337 2.89 6.06 13.46
CA VAL A 337 3.09 5.78 14.88
C VAL A 337 2.26 4.60 15.40
N ASN A 338 2.78 3.93 16.43
CA ASN A 338 2.10 2.82 17.11
C ASN A 338 0.69 3.16 17.59
N GLU A 339 0.48 4.41 18.02
CA GLU A 339 -0.79 4.94 18.51
C GLU A 339 -1.88 4.97 17.42
N ALA A 340 -1.50 4.87 16.13
CA ALA A 340 -2.40 4.89 14.99
C ALA A 340 -2.79 3.49 14.48
N ILE A 341 -2.27 2.42 15.11
CA ILE A 341 -2.52 1.03 14.70
C ILE A 341 -3.87 0.55 15.28
N PRO A 342 -4.77 -0.01 14.46
CA PRO A 342 -6.08 -0.49 14.86
C PRO A 342 -6.03 -1.92 15.42
N TYR A 343 -5.39 -2.10 16.60
CA TYR A 343 -5.19 -3.42 17.21
C TYR A 343 -6.51 -4.18 17.42
N GLU A 344 -7.54 -3.50 17.95
CA GLU A 344 -8.83 -4.12 18.24
C GLU A 344 -9.52 -4.63 16.97
N GLU A 345 -9.38 -3.91 15.85
CA GLU A 345 -9.95 -4.31 14.57
C GLU A 345 -9.27 -5.57 14.01
N PHE A 346 -7.95 -5.69 14.18
CA PHE A 346 -7.21 -6.92 13.85
C PHE A 346 -7.60 -8.10 14.73
N GLU A 347 -7.91 -7.87 16.02
CA GLU A 347 -8.42 -8.91 16.94
C GLU A 347 -9.85 -9.36 16.61
N LYS A 348 -10.59 -8.62 15.78
CA LYS A 348 -11.96 -8.99 15.38
C LYS A 348 -12.05 -9.62 14.00
N ASN A 349 -11.12 -9.33 13.09
CA ASN A 349 -11.19 -9.85 11.73
C ASN A 349 -10.33 -11.13 11.54
N PRO A 350 -10.94 -12.29 11.25
CA PRO A 350 -10.21 -13.55 11.05
C PRO A 350 -9.36 -13.59 9.77
N TYR A 351 -9.61 -12.70 8.80
CA TYR A 351 -8.88 -12.65 7.53
C TYR A 351 -7.58 -11.83 7.61
N THR A 352 -7.32 -11.16 8.73
CA THR A 352 -6.21 -10.21 8.87
C THR A 352 -5.25 -10.63 9.96
N VAL A 353 -3.95 -10.48 9.72
CA VAL A 353 -2.90 -10.65 10.72
C VAL A 353 -2.01 -9.40 10.70
N LEU A 354 -1.76 -8.83 11.86
CA LEU A 354 -0.81 -7.74 12.05
C LEU A 354 0.48 -8.30 12.66
N CYS A 355 1.58 -8.20 11.95
CA CYS A 355 2.92 -8.51 12.42
C CYS A 355 3.63 -7.20 12.79
N THR A 356 3.85 -6.99 14.08
CA THR A 356 4.57 -5.84 14.60
C THR A 356 6.00 -6.19 14.99
N THR A 357 6.96 -5.34 14.64
CA THR A 357 8.34 -5.43 15.14
C THR A 357 8.65 -4.28 16.09
N SER A 358 9.39 -4.56 17.16
CA SER A 358 9.82 -3.52 18.13
C SER A 358 10.66 -2.41 17.49
N LEU A 359 11.55 -2.76 16.54
CA LEU A 359 12.27 -1.77 15.75
C LEU A 359 12.14 -2.06 14.25
N GLY A 360 12.33 -1.02 13.45
CA GLY A 360 12.27 -1.09 11.99
C GLY A 360 12.18 0.27 11.31
N GLY A 361 11.69 1.30 12.00
CA GLY A 361 11.44 2.62 11.41
C GLY A 361 10.42 2.59 10.27
N HIS A 362 10.27 3.69 9.55
CA HIS A 362 9.31 3.78 8.44
C HIS A 362 9.89 3.15 7.17
N LEU A 363 9.39 1.97 6.76
CA LEU A 363 9.81 1.25 5.54
C LEU A 363 11.29 0.81 5.50
N CYS A 364 12.00 0.76 6.64
CA CYS A 364 13.45 0.59 6.64
C CYS A 364 13.89 -0.83 6.92
N TRP A 365 13.65 -1.32 8.15
CA TRP A 365 14.13 -2.61 8.66
C TRP A 365 15.53 -3.01 8.16
N PHE A 366 16.50 -2.12 8.25
CA PHE A 366 17.83 -2.37 7.71
C PHE A 366 18.57 -3.41 8.55
N GLU A 367 19.08 -4.43 7.86
CA GLU A 367 19.88 -5.50 8.45
C GLU A 367 21.39 -5.24 8.24
N PRO A 368 22.26 -5.91 9.03
CA PRO A 368 23.69 -5.95 8.76
C PRO A 368 23.96 -6.43 7.32
N GLY A 369 24.74 -5.67 6.55
CA GLY A 369 24.98 -5.94 5.12
C GLY A 369 24.12 -5.11 4.16
N GLY A 370 23.16 -4.32 4.65
CA GLY A 370 22.42 -3.34 3.86
C GLY A 370 21.18 -3.87 3.14
N GLY A 371 20.80 -5.13 3.37
CA GLY A 371 19.48 -5.63 3.03
C GLY A 371 18.40 -5.04 3.93
N ARG A 372 17.14 -5.21 3.55
CA ARG A 372 15.98 -4.84 4.37
C ARG A 372 15.22 -6.09 4.75
N TRP A 373 14.85 -6.24 6.02
CA TRP A 373 14.18 -7.44 6.54
C TRP A 373 12.85 -7.69 5.84
N HIS A 374 12.05 -6.64 5.61
CA HIS A 374 10.77 -6.72 4.89
C HIS A 374 10.92 -7.16 3.42
N ALA A 375 12.12 -7.02 2.86
CA ALA A 375 12.42 -7.27 1.45
C ALA A 375 13.31 -8.49 1.20
N LYS A 376 13.99 -9.00 2.23
CA LYS A 376 14.59 -10.33 2.13
C LYS A 376 13.49 -11.32 1.75
N PRO A 377 13.85 -12.43 1.08
CA PRO A 377 12.90 -13.40 0.52
C PRO A 377 11.95 -14.05 1.54
N VAL A 378 11.99 -13.66 2.81
CA VAL A 378 11.38 -14.44 3.87
C VAL A 378 9.97 -14.00 4.25
N GLN A 379 9.56 -12.73 4.12
CA GLN A 379 8.21 -12.33 4.57
C GLN A 379 7.27 -11.99 3.41
N VAL A 380 7.55 -10.94 2.63
CA VAL A 380 6.71 -10.57 1.48
C VAL A 380 6.73 -11.67 0.41
N ALA A 381 7.92 -12.10 0.00
CA ALA A 381 8.05 -13.09 -1.05
C ALA A 381 7.55 -14.49 -0.61
N ASN A 382 7.87 -14.95 0.59
CA ASN A 382 7.36 -16.24 1.06
C ASN A 382 5.87 -16.23 1.33
N PHE A 383 5.29 -15.14 1.87
CA PHE A 383 3.85 -15.06 2.05
C PHE A 383 3.15 -15.22 0.71
N PHE A 384 3.58 -14.41 -0.28
CA PHE A 384 3.01 -14.49 -1.62
C PHE A 384 3.26 -15.83 -2.29
N ASN A 385 4.47 -16.40 -2.20
CA ASN A 385 4.77 -17.73 -2.73
C ASN A 385 3.91 -18.83 -2.08
N HIS A 386 3.75 -18.78 -0.76
CA HIS A 386 2.93 -19.75 -0.03
C HIS A 386 1.47 -19.62 -0.44
N MET A 387 0.93 -18.40 -0.49
CA MET A 387 -0.44 -18.16 -0.92
C MET A 387 -0.63 -18.54 -2.39
N ALA A 388 0.32 -18.24 -3.28
CA ALA A 388 0.16 -18.53 -4.71
C ALA A 388 0.27 -20.01 -5.05
N PHE A 389 1.24 -20.73 -4.48
CA PHE A 389 1.62 -22.08 -4.96
C PHE A 389 1.25 -23.21 -4.01
N ASN A 390 0.99 -22.94 -2.74
CA ASN A 390 0.70 -24.00 -1.76
C ASN A 390 -0.76 -23.98 -1.28
N VAL A 391 -1.47 -22.86 -1.39
CA VAL A 391 -2.88 -22.75 -0.97
C VAL A 391 -3.81 -23.08 -2.14
N ASP A 392 -4.84 -23.89 -1.87
CA ASP A 392 -5.90 -24.18 -2.82
C ASP A 392 -6.92 -23.02 -2.84
N HIS A 393 -6.84 -22.20 -3.89
CA HIS A 393 -7.71 -21.03 -4.08
C HIS A 393 -9.18 -21.38 -4.27
N SER A 394 -9.50 -22.61 -4.68
CA SER A 394 -10.88 -23.06 -4.89
C SER A 394 -11.61 -23.35 -3.57
N GLN A 395 -10.85 -23.58 -2.50
CA GLN A 395 -11.35 -23.92 -1.16
C GLN A 395 -11.23 -22.77 -0.15
N LEU A 396 -10.85 -21.58 -0.60
CA LEU A 396 -10.88 -20.41 0.28
C LEU A 396 -12.32 -20.21 0.79
N PRO A 397 -12.50 -20.01 2.11
CA PRO A 397 -13.83 -19.90 2.68
C PRO A 397 -14.60 -18.77 1.98
N PRO A 398 -15.89 -18.99 1.65
CA PRO A 398 -16.66 -18.03 0.87
C PRO A 398 -16.61 -16.67 1.55
N LYS A 399 -16.35 -15.62 0.75
CA LYS A 399 -16.32 -14.26 1.24
C LYS A 399 -17.73 -13.93 1.76
N THR A 400 -17.89 -13.86 3.07
CA THR A 400 -19.21 -13.61 3.69
C THR A 400 -19.44 -12.12 3.87
N THR A 401 -20.66 -11.69 3.53
CA THR A 401 -21.19 -10.33 3.78
C THR A 401 -21.51 -10.10 5.26
N SER A 402 -21.50 -11.14 6.09
CA SER A 402 -21.69 -10.97 7.53
C SER A 402 -20.54 -10.16 8.11
N ALA A 403 -20.87 -9.04 8.77
CA ALA A 403 -19.97 -8.37 9.70
C ALA A 403 -19.34 -9.39 10.67
N PRO A 404 -18.14 -9.12 11.22
CA PRO A 404 -17.59 -9.93 12.29
C PRO A 404 -18.68 -10.15 13.35
N PRO A 405 -18.83 -11.36 13.89
CA PRO A 405 -19.93 -11.69 14.78
C PRO A 405 -20.02 -10.66 15.91
N THR A 406 -21.10 -9.88 15.91
CA THR A 406 -21.41 -9.03 17.06
C THR A 406 -21.93 -9.94 18.16
N ASN A 407 -21.56 -9.66 19.41
CA ASN A 407 -21.94 -10.47 20.57
C ASN A 407 -23.47 -10.41 20.89
N GLY A 408 -24.33 -10.08 19.93
CA GLY A 408 -25.77 -9.96 20.15
C GLY A 408 -26.61 -9.95 18.88
N LYS A 409 -27.91 -10.27 19.03
CA LYS A 409 -28.93 -10.10 17.98
C LYS A 409 -29.38 -8.63 17.95
N SER A 410 -28.55 -7.77 17.39
CA SER A 410 -28.84 -6.33 17.23
C SER A 410 -29.36 -6.07 15.82
N GLU A 411 -30.43 -5.26 15.70
CA GLU A 411 -30.94 -4.74 14.41
C GLU A 411 -30.01 -3.66 13.81
N PHE A 412 -29.13 -3.10 14.64
CA PHE A 412 -28.11 -2.13 14.24
C PHE A 412 -26.90 -2.85 13.65
N HIS A 413 -26.50 -2.43 12.45
CA HIS A 413 -25.33 -2.91 11.73
C HIS A 413 -24.38 -1.74 11.47
N PHE A 414 -23.14 -1.82 11.94
CA PHE A 414 -22.13 -0.81 11.62
C PHE A 414 -21.49 -1.13 10.27
N ASN A 415 -21.56 -0.20 9.33
CA ASN A 415 -20.83 -0.28 8.07
C ASN A 415 -19.44 0.35 8.26
N PRO A 416 -18.36 -0.46 8.37
CA PRO A 416 -17.02 0.04 8.62
C PRO A 416 -16.49 0.94 7.50
N VAL A 417 -16.83 0.64 6.24
CA VAL A 417 -16.35 1.39 5.07
C VAL A 417 -16.96 2.80 5.02
N ARG A 418 -18.20 2.94 5.49
CA ARG A 418 -18.94 4.22 5.51
C ARG A 418 -18.89 4.92 6.88
N ARG A 419 -18.40 4.24 7.91
CA ARG A 419 -18.45 4.67 9.32
C ARG A 419 -19.83 5.14 9.75
N LYS A 420 -20.85 4.36 9.36
CA LYS A 420 -22.24 4.65 9.65
C LYS A 420 -22.90 3.45 10.28
N MET A 421 -23.64 3.69 11.34
CA MET A 421 -24.60 2.74 11.85
C MET A 421 -25.82 2.76 10.93
N GLU A 422 -26.15 1.60 10.38
CA GLU A 422 -27.32 1.36 9.56
C GLU A 422 -28.33 0.55 10.39
N ILE A 423 -29.61 0.91 10.30
CA ILE A 423 -30.70 0.19 10.95
C ILE A 423 -31.32 -0.70 9.87
N LYS A 424 -31.24 -2.03 10.02
CA LYS A 424 -32.03 -2.92 9.18
C LYS A 424 -33.48 -2.78 9.64
N ALA A 425 -34.26 -1.94 8.96
CA ALA A 425 -35.70 -1.94 9.15
C ALA A 425 -36.20 -3.37 8.89
N GLY A 426 -36.87 -3.97 9.88
CA GLY A 426 -37.56 -5.23 9.68
C GLY A 426 -38.46 -5.10 8.46
N SER A 427 -38.31 -6.01 7.51
CA SER A 427 -39.28 -6.17 6.44
C SER A 427 -40.58 -6.65 7.07
N ASP A 428 -41.50 -5.73 7.34
CA ASP A 428 -42.91 -6.03 7.61
C ASP A 428 -43.59 -6.61 6.36
#